data_AF-A0A4C1UUI0-F1
#
_entry.id   AF-A0A4C1UUI0-F1
#
_cell.length_a   1.000
_cell.length_b   1.000
_cell.length_c   1.000
_cell.angle_alpha   90.00
_cell.angle_beta   90.00
_cell.angle_gamma   90.00
#
_symmetry.space_group_name_H-M   'P 1'
#
loop_
_entity.id
_entity.type
_entity.pdbx_description
1 polymer ?
#
loop_
_entity_poly.entity_id
_entity_poly.type
_entity_poly.pdbx_seq_one_letter_code
_entity_poly.pdbx_strand_id
1 'polypeptide(L)'
;MIAGDKLSNEFQISRSPALLKKQWIEFPNSSKGSSYSRSKMFRSEQKKNFNSRKSLKRSSPEDVNQLDALEDYRPYFTWWVSTAQTLVLLLSLLCYGFGPVGFGRHTHSGQVMVKTLSLQQVEWEEPASFWLGPRAADLIHLGAKFAPCMRRDARIARAIAASARRERDTACCIRNDDSGCVQSSKADCSNSISTWKKWTSGDSGPGGRISGSVCGLDPKFCEAPRSIAPHEWPDDITKWPICRKASGDGSAAAGRAGHAAEHMACEVIAHPCCIGVHGQCVITTREHCEFVKGYFHEEASLCSQVSCLDDVCGMLPFMRRRRPDQLYRAWTSLFVHAGLLHLAITLALQWLIMRDLEKMAGPVRVAFVYLGSGVVGNMASALFDPYRAEVGPGGSHFGLLACLIVETLHEWPRLAHPRRVMAKLLSYTLLLLLAGLLPWVDNFAHIFGFITGFLVSYALLPFVAIGPYDRARKVVLVWVCAVSATGLLCLLVALFYAAPAYECTVCAYFNCLPLAPDMCASQDVHLRQPDGV
;
A
#
# COMPACT_ATOMS: atom_id res chain seq x y z
N MET A 1 71.45 4.38 3.45
CA MET A 1 70.88 4.33 4.81
C MET A 1 69.46 4.85 4.74
N ILE A 2 68.51 3.94 4.47
CA ILE A 2 67.38 3.56 5.34
C ILE A 2 66.28 4.65 5.44
N ALA A 3 65.25 4.51 4.61
CA ALA A 3 63.85 4.30 5.01
C ALA A 3 62.95 4.42 3.75
N GLY A 4 62.75 3.28 3.08
CA GLY A 4 61.86 3.13 1.94
C GLY A 4 60.58 2.37 2.30
N ASP A 5 59.58 2.55 1.43
CA ASP A 5 58.51 1.62 1.08
C ASP A 5 57.74 0.92 2.20
N LYS A 6 56.52 1.41 2.45
CA LYS A 6 55.34 0.64 2.90
C LYS A 6 54.14 1.59 3.00
N LEU A 7 53.33 1.72 1.95
CA LEU A 7 51.92 2.19 2.07
C LEU A 7 51.08 2.09 0.78
N SER A 8 51.53 1.40 -0.26
CA SER A 8 50.74 1.23 -1.50
C SER A 8 50.82 -0.20 -2.01
N ASN A 9 50.16 -1.15 -1.35
CA ASN A 9 49.87 -2.49 -1.89
C ASN A 9 48.98 -3.30 -0.93
N GLU A 10 47.72 -2.91 -0.75
CA GLU A 10 46.64 -3.81 -0.30
C GLU A 10 45.38 -3.43 -1.08
N PHE A 11 44.59 -4.42 -1.51
CA PHE A 11 43.51 -4.37 -2.53
C PHE A 11 43.91 -4.62 -3.99
N GLN A 12 44.56 -5.75 -4.24
CA GLN A 12 44.29 -6.54 -5.44
C GLN A 12 43.65 -7.87 -5.03
N ILE A 13 42.32 -7.94 -5.05
CA ILE A 13 41.60 -9.21 -4.98
C ILE A 13 41.75 -9.87 -6.36
N SER A 14 42.78 -10.71 -6.51
CA SER A 14 42.88 -11.69 -7.60
C SER A 14 41.72 -12.66 -7.45
N ARG A 15 40.76 -12.66 -8.38
CA ARG A 15 39.73 -13.70 -8.50
C ARG A 15 40.14 -14.67 -9.62
N SER A 16 40.46 -15.91 -9.24
CA SER A 16 40.78 -17.00 -10.18
C SER A 16 39.59 -17.37 -11.07
N PRO A 17 39.80 -17.61 -12.39
CA PRO A 17 38.75 -18.00 -13.36
C PRO A 17 37.99 -19.31 -13.02
N ALA A 18 38.47 -20.09 -12.05
CA ALA A 18 37.88 -21.37 -11.67
C ALA A 18 36.55 -21.24 -10.88
N LEU A 19 36.33 -20.10 -10.21
CA LEU A 19 35.15 -19.84 -9.37
C LEU A 19 33.84 -19.66 -10.18
N LEU A 20 33.92 -18.98 -11.34
CA LEU A 20 32.76 -18.73 -12.23
C LEU A 20 32.19 -20.00 -12.88
N LYS A 21 32.96 -21.09 -12.90
CA LYS A 21 32.57 -22.35 -13.55
C LYS A 21 31.66 -23.22 -12.68
N LYS A 22 31.60 -23.00 -11.36
CA LYS A 22 30.85 -23.83 -10.40
C LYS A 22 29.51 -23.26 -9.95
N GLN A 23 29.16 -22.03 -10.34
CA GLN A 23 28.13 -21.24 -9.64
C GLN A 23 26.83 -21.02 -10.43
N TRP A 24 26.52 -21.88 -11.40
CA TRP A 24 25.26 -21.80 -12.15
C TRP A 24 24.31 -22.92 -11.71
N ILE A 25 23.19 -22.52 -11.13
CA ILE A 25 22.09 -23.39 -10.71
C ILE A 25 21.51 -24.10 -11.94
N GLU A 26 21.74 -25.41 -12.05
CA GLU A 26 20.93 -26.27 -12.91
C GLU A 26 19.63 -26.62 -12.15
N PHE A 27 18.52 -26.00 -12.54
CA PHE A 27 17.19 -26.48 -12.16
C PHE A 27 16.80 -27.63 -13.09
N PRO A 28 16.36 -28.80 -12.56
CA PRO A 28 16.09 -29.97 -13.38
C PRO A 28 14.80 -29.82 -14.19
N ASN A 29 14.83 -30.27 -15.45
CA ASN A 29 13.63 -30.45 -16.27
C ASN A 29 12.73 -31.53 -15.66
N SER A 30 11.44 -31.19 -15.55
CA SER A 30 10.38 -32.06 -15.04
C SER A 30 10.13 -33.24 -15.99
N SER A 31 10.26 -34.47 -15.47
CA SER A 31 9.36 -35.56 -15.84
C SER A 31 9.33 -36.69 -14.80
N LYS A 32 8.12 -36.94 -14.29
CA LYS A 32 7.58 -38.18 -13.69
C LYS A 32 8.05 -38.60 -12.27
N GLY A 33 7.09 -38.55 -11.34
CA GLY A 33 6.64 -39.76 -10.64
C GLY A 33 7.15 -40.02 -9.21
N SER A 34 6.20 -39.91 -8.28
CA SER A 34 6.07 -40.66 -7.02
C SER A 34 6.93 -40.28 -5.80
N SER A 35 6.18 -40.02 -4.74
CA SER A 35 6.56 -39.50 -3.43
C SER A 35 7.01 -40.62 -2.48
N TYR A 36 8.21 -41.18 -2.65
CA TYR A 36 8.83 -42.01 -1.60
C TYR A 36 10.35 -42.24 -1.78
N SER A 37 11.13 -41.24 -2.21
CA SER A 37 12.59 -41.39 -2.30
C SER A 37 13.38 -40.07 -2.24
N ARG A 38 12.95 -39.10 -1.42
CA ARG A 38 13.63 -37.79 -1.29
C ARG A 38 14.84 -37.76 -0.34
N SER A 39 15.09 -38.82 0.44
CA SER A 39 16.15 -38.82 1.47
C SER A 39 17.46 -39.51 1.08
N LYS A 40 17.51 -40.27 -0.03
CA LYS A 40 18.75 -40.96 -0.48
C LYS A 40 19.41 -40.36 -1.73
N MET A 41 18.74 -39.45 -2.45
CA MET A 41 19.28 -38.81 -3.67
C MET A 41 20.15 -37.57 -3.40
N PHE A 42 20.05 -36.95 -2.20
CA PHE A 42 20.93 -35.84 -1.80
C PHE A 42 22.32 -36.27 -1.32
N ARG A 43 22.52 -37.56 -1.01
CA ARG A 43 23.80 -38.06 -0.45
C ARG A 43 24.74 -38.68 -1.47
N SER A 44 24.26 -39.04 -2.66
CA SER A 44 25.10 -39.64 -3.72
C SER A 44 25.78 -38.59 -4.61
N GLU A 45 25.17 -37.41 -4.77
CA GLU A 45 25.77 -36.25 -5.48
C GLU A 45 26.93 -35.62 -4.70
N GLN A 46 26.89 -35.61 -3.36
CA GLN A 46 28.03 -35.18 -2.54
C GLN A 46 29.24 -36.13 -2.63
N LYS A 47 29.03 -37.42 -2.89
CA LYS A 47 30.13 -38.40 -3.01
C LYS A 47 30.84 -38.35 -4.36
N LYS A 48 30.18 -37.89 -5.43
CA LYS A 48 30.85 -37.61 -6.72
C LYS A 48 31.74 -36.37 -6.65
N ASN A 49 31.45 -35.43 -5.75
CA ASN A 49 32.32 -34.28 -5.47
C ASN A 49 33.59 -34.61 -4.65
N PHE A 50 33.69 -35.81 -4.06
CA PHE A 50 34.91 -36.19 -3.30
C PHE A 50 36.07 -36.62 -4.21
N ASN A 51 35.79 -37.11 -5.42
CA ASN A 51 36.84 -37.50 -6.38
C ASN A 51 37.39 -36.32 -7.21
N SER A 52 36.80 -35.13 -7.13
CA SER A 52 37.34 -33.91 -7.72
C SER A 52 38.43 -33.24 -6.84
N ARG A 53 38.73 -33.79 -5.66
CA ARG A 53 39.88 -33.33 -4.83
C ARG A 53 41.25 -33.71 -5.41
N LYS A 54 41.32 -34.66 -6.36
CA LYS A 54 42.61 -35.05 -6.97
C LYS A 54 43.11 -34.13 -8.09
N SER A 55 42.30 -33.16 -8.56
CA SER A 55 42.71 -32.23 -9.63
C SER A 55 43.07 -30.81 -9.14
N LEU A 56 42.88 -30.51 -7.85
CA LEU A 56 43.21 -29.22 -7.23
C LEU A 56 44.66 -29.14 -6.70
N LYS A 57 45.61 -29.85 -7.32
CA LYS A 57 47.04 -29.74 -6.98
C LYS A 57 47.74 -28.54 -7.63
N ARG A 58 46.98 -27.54 -8.10
CA ARG A 58 47.52 -26.38 -8.83
C ARG A 58 46.67 -25.10 -8.67
N SER A 59 46.20 -24.81 -7.47
CA SER A 59 45.60 -23.51 -7.10
C SER A 59 46.40 -22.90 -5.95
N SER A 60 46.63 -21.58 -5.98
CA SER A 60 47.42 -20.91 -4.94
C SER A 60 46.69 -21.01 -3.58
N PRO A 61 47.40 -20.91 -2.44
CA PRO A 61 46.79 -20.88 -1.11
C PRO A 61 45.76 -19.75 -0.94
N GLU A 62 45.91 -18.65 -1.67
CA GLU A 62 44.99 -17.50 -1.64
C GLU A 62 43.65 -17.83 -2.30
N ASP A 63 43.64 -18.60 -3.40
CA ASP A 63 42.40 -19.00 -4.08
C ASP A 63 41.54 -19.91 -3.19
N VAL A 64 42.18 -20.78 -2.39
CA VAL A 64 41.51 -21.68 -1.44
C VAL A 64 40.93 -20.89 -0.27
N ASN A 65 41.69 -19.95 0.30
CA ASN A 65 41.21 -19.09 1.39
C ASN A 65 40.05 -18.17 0.96
N GLN A 66 40.06 -17.67 -0.29
CA GLN A 66 38.94 -16.89 -0.83
C GLN A 66 37.67 -17.73 -1.04
N LEU A 67 37.82 -18.99 -1.47
CA LEU A 67 36.72 -19.94 -1.60
C LEU A 67 36.10 -20.29 -0.23
N ASP A 68 36.93 -20.55 0.77
CA ASP A 68 36.49 -20.87 2.14
C ASP A 68 35.78 -19.65 2.79
N ALA A 69 36.29 -18.44 2.58
CA ALA A 69 35.65 -17.21 3.06
C ALA A 69 34.28 -16.90 2.39
N LEU A 70 34.04 -17.39 1.17
CA LEU A 70 32.75 -17.27 0.46
C LEU A 70 31.71 -18.29 0.95
N GLU A 71 32.15 -19.45 1.46
CA GLU A 71 31.27 -20.46 2.07
C GLU A 71 30.71 -19.97 3.41
N ASP A 72 31.49 -19.21 4.21
CA ASP A 72 31.09 -18.68 5.52
C ASP A 72 30.34 -17.33 5.50
N TYR A 73 30.05 -16.78 4.32
CA TYR A 73 29.36 -15.47 4.23
C TYR A 73 27.92 -15.52 4.75
N ARG A 74 27.61 -14.63 5.70
CA ARG A 74 26.27 -14.43 6.27
C ARG A 74 25.56 -13.24 5.59
N PRO A 75 24.41 -13.45 4.93
CA PRO A 75 23.68 -12.41 4.21
C PRO A 75 22.84 -11.54 5.16
N TYR A 76 23.48 -10.58 5.83
CA TYR A 76 22.86 -9.74 6.85
C TYR A 76 21.64 -8.97 6.34
N PHE A 77 21.71 -8.37 5.15
CA PHE A 77 20.60 -7.57 4.64
C PHE A 77 19.41 -8.46 4.22
N THR A 78 19.68 -9.59 3.59
CA THR A 78 18.67 -10.60 3.24
C THR A 78 17.96 -11.12 4.49
N TRP A 79 18.71 -11.48 5.55
CA TRP A 79 18.14 -11.87 6.83
C TRP A 79 17.24 -10.77 7.41
N TRP A 80 17.75 -9.55 7.50
CA TRP A 80 17.03 -8.42 8.07
C TRP A 80 15.70 -8.16 7.35
N VAL A 81 15.72 -8.06 6.02
CA VAL A 81 14.50 -7.74 5.24
C VAL A 81 13.49 -8.88 5.31
N SER A 82 13.93 -10.14 5.20
CA SER A 82 13.07 -11.31 5.31
C SER A 82 12.42 -11.41 6.70
N THR A 83 13.18 -11.14 7.76
CA THR A 83 12.64 -11.12 9.13
C THR A 83 11.64 -9.99 9.31
N ALA A 84 11.94 -8.77 8.85
CA ALA A 84 11.03 -7.64 8.95
C ALA A 84 9.70 -7.92 8.23
N GLN A 85 9.75 -8.43 7.01
CA GLN A 85 8.57 -8.80 6.22
C GLN A 85 7.74 -9.90 6.88
N THR A 86 8.41 -10.90 7.45
CA THR A 86 7.75 -11.99 8.18
C THR A 86 7.04 -11.47 9.42
N LEU A 87 7.71 -10.64 10.23
CA LEU A 87 7.13 -10.06 11.44
C LEU A 87 5.96 -9.14 11.11
N VAL A 88 6.08 -8.29 10.10
CA VAL A 88 5.00 -7.38 9.68
C VAL A 88 3.76 -8.19 9.27
N LEU A 89 3.90 -9.25 8.47
CA LEU A 89 2.74 -10.06 8.09
C LEU A 89 2.14 -10.80 9.29
N LEU A 90 2.96 -11.38 10.16
CA LEU A 90 2.48 -12.08 11.35
C LEU A 90 1.68 -11.15 12.27
N LEU A 91 2.19 -9.95 12.53
CA LEU A 91 1.48 -8.94 13.32
C LEU A 91 0.20 -8.48 12.63
N SER A 92 0.24 -8.29 11.31
CA SER A 92 -0.95 -7.91 10.53
C SER A 92 -2.07 -8.95 10.65
N LEU A 93 -1.73 -10.24 10.56
CA LEU A 93 -2.70 -11.34 10.72
C LEU A 93 -3.22 -11.45 12.15
N LEU A 94 -2.38 -11.20 13.16
CA LEU A 94 -2.80 -11.21 14.56
C LEU A 94 -3.77 -10.08 14.89
N CYS A 95 -3.58 -8.89 14.31
CA CYS A 95 -4.41 -7.72 14.59
C CYS A 95 -5.69 -7.66 13.73
N TYR A 96 -5.62 -8.02 12.45
CA TYR A 96 -6.72 -7.82 11.49
C TYR A 96 -7.37 -9.12 10.99
N GLY A 97 -6.74 -10.27 11.22
CA GLY A 97 -7.25 -11.57 10.77
C GLY A 97 -7.13 -11.81 9.27
N PHE A 98 -7.93 -12.76 8.77
CA PHE A 98 -7.96 -13.15 7.37
C PHE A 98 -9.18 -12.56 6.65
N GLY A 99 -8.96 -12.05 5.45
CA GLY A 99 -10.00 -11.67 4.50
C GLY A 99 -10.54 -12.87 3.71
N PRO A 100 -11.57 -12.67 2.88
CA PRO A 100 -12.16 -13.73 2.06
C PRO A 100 -11.17 -14.22 0.99
N VAL A 101 -11.15 -15.54 0.80
CA VAL A 101 -10.23 -16.21 -0.12
C VAL A 101 -10.92 -16.48 -1.46
N GLY A 102 -10.35 -15.99 -2.55
CA GLY A 102 -10.93 -16.14 -3.90
C GLY A 102 -10.28 -15.24 -4.94
N PHE A 103 -10.82 -15.26 -6.16
CA PHE A 103 -10.36 -14.45 -7.30
C PHE A 103 -11.36 -13.36 -7.71
N GLY A 104 -12.57 -13.37 -7.14
CA GLY A 104 -13.65 -12.44 -7.48
C GLY A 104 -14.12 -11.65 -6.25
N ARG A 105 -15.38 -11.21 -6.29
CA ARG A 105 -16.00 -10.48 -5.19
C ARG A 105 -16.76 -11.44 -4.30
N HIS A 106 -16.73 -11.19 -3.00
CA HIS A 106 -17.49 -11.93 -2.01
C HIS A 106 -18.58 -11.02 -1.46
N THR A 107 -19.84 -11.43 -1.65
CA THR A 107 -21.01 -10.70 -1.14
C THR A 107 -21.38 -11.22 0.24
N HIS A 108 -21.60 -10.30 1.17
CA HIS A 108 -22.08 -10.57 2.51
C HIS A 108 -23.50 -10.01 2.63
N SER A 109 -24.45 -10.83 3.05
CA SER A 109 -25.84 -10.44 3.25
C SER A 109 -26.26 -10.69 4.70
N GLY A 110 -27.04 -9.77 5.25
CA GLY A 110 -27.51 -9.85 6.63
C GLY A 110 -28.71 -8.94 6.86
N GLN A 111 -29.58 -9.33 7.80
CA GLN A 111 -30.62 -8.44 8.29
C GLN A 111 -30.02 -7.54 9.35
N VAL A 112 -30.06 -6.23 9.11
CA VAL A 112 -29.45 -5.23 9.98
C VAL A 112 -30.42 -4.11 10.24
N MET A 113 -30.46 -3.61 11.47
CA MET A 113 -31.25 -2.43 11.80
C MET A 113 -30.65 -1.19 11.14
N VAL A 114 -31.39 -0.57 10.22
CA VAL A 114 -30.96 0.68 9.56
C VAL A 114 -31.48 1.90 10.30
N LYS A 115 -31.07 3.10 9.85
CA LYS A 115 -31.46 4.40 10.43
C LYS A 115 -32.98 4.67 10.53
N THR A 116 -33.81 3.90 9.82
CA THR A 116 -35.28 3.94 9.92
C THR A 116 -35.83 3.05 11.03
N LEU A 117 -34.98 2.42 11.85
CA LEU A 117 -35.33 1.43 12.90
C LEU A 117 -36.11 0.22 12.38
N SER A 118 -36.02 -0.04 11.08
CA SER A 118 -36.53 -1.26 10.45
C SER A 118 -35.37 -2.21 10.17
N LEU A 119 -35.59 -3.51 10.37
CA LEU A 119 -34.68 -4.53 9.87
C LEU A 119 -34.74 -4.57 8.34
N GLN A 120 -33.61 -4.33 7.69
CA GLN A 120 -33.48 -4.43 6.24
C GLN A 120 -32.38 -5.42 5.89
N GLN A 121 -32.57 -6.14 4.78
CA GLN A 121 -31.51 -6.96 4.21
C GLN A 121 -30.50 -6.04 3.53
N VAL A 122 -29.30 -5.97 4.10
CA VAL A 122 -28.19 -5.18 3.57
C VAL A 122 -27.20 -6.14 2.94
N GLU A 123 -26.72 -5.77 1.76
CA GLU A 123 -25.70 -6.50 1.03
C GLU A 123 -24.48 -5.60 0.83
N TRP A 124 -23.30 -6.13 1.13
CA TRP A 124 -22.05 -5.44 0.86
C TRP A 124 -21.05 -6.40 0.23
N GLU A 125 -20.21 -5.88 -0.64
CA GLU A 125 -19.25 -6.66 -1.41
C GLU A 125 -17.82 -6.25 -1.06
N GLU A 126 -16.94 -7.24 -0.92
CA GLU A 126 -15.50 -7.02 -0.83
C GLU A 126 -14.72 -7.88 -1.82
N PRO A 127 -13.57 -7.38 -2.31
CA PRO A 127 -12.69 -8.18 -3.17
C PRO A 127 -12.04 -9.30 -2.37
N ALA A 128 -12.14 -10.53 -2.89
CA ALA A 128 -11.45 -11.68 -2.33
C ALA A 128 -10.00 -11.74 -2.81
N SER A 129 -9.12 -12.29 -1.97
CA SER A 129 -7.70 -12.44 -2.27
C SER A 129 -7.26 -13.90 -2.11
N PHE A 130 -6.65 -14.46 -3.16
CA PHE A 130 -6.12 -15.82 -3.10
C PHE A 130 -4.83 -15.95 -2.27
N TRP A 131 -4.26 -14.82 -1.82
CA TRP A 131 -2.97 -14.77 -1.12
C TRP A 131 -3.01 -15.27 0.33
N LEU A 132 -4.19 -15.58 0.88
CA LEU A 132 -4.42 -15.97 2.28
C LEU A 132 -3.88 -14.90 3.25
N GLY A 133 -4.54 -13.75 3.31
CA GLY A 133 -4.10 -12.62 4.13
C GLY A 133 -5.21 -11.65 4.54
N PRO A 134 -4.87 -10.47 5.09
CA PRO A 134 -5.83 -9.44 5.50
C PRO A 134 -6.65 -8.88 4.34
N ARG A 135 -7.70 -8.12 4.64
CA ARG A 135 -8.52 -7.46 3.62
C ARG A 135 -7.74 -6.31 2.96
N ALA A 136 -8.13 -5.93 1.74
CA ALA A 136 -7.50 -4.81 1.05
C ALA A 136 -7.55 -3.50 1.85
N ALA A 137 -8.67 -3.21 2.52
CA ALA A 137 -8.81 -2.03 3.39
C ALA A 137 -7.81 -2.05 4.56
N ASP A 138 -7.58 -3.23 5.17
CA ASP A 138 -6.62 -3.39 6.27
C ASP A 138 -5.18 -3.19 5.76
N LEU A 139 -4.87 -3.68 4.56
CA LEU A 139 -3.56 -3.46 3.94
C LEU A 139 -3.32 -1.97 3.65
N ILE A 140 -4.33 -1.23 3.20
CA ILE A 140 -4.26 0.24 3.07
C ILE A 140 -3.99 0.86 4.44
N HIS A 141 -4.74 0.48 5.47
CA HIS A 141 -4.55 0.99 6.83
C HIS A 141 -3.11 0.73 7.36
N LEU A 142 -2.51 -0.40 6.97
CA LEU A 142 -1.16 -0.84 7.36
C LEU A 142 -0.01 -0.21 6.56
N GLY A 143 -0.30 0.69 5.62
CA GLY A 143 0.76 1.37 4.85
C GLY A 143 1.03 0.80 3.47
N ALA A 144 0.09 0.05 2.87
CA ALA A 144 0.15 -0.29 1.45
C ALA A 144 0.22 0.97 0.57
N LYS A 145 0.81 0.83 -0.61
CA LYS A 145 0.79 1.90 -1.61
C LYS A 145 -0.65 2.11 -2.06
N PHE A 146 -1.15 3.32 -1.85
CA PHE A 146 -2.48 3.75 -2.27
C PHE A 146 -2.46 5.26 -2.51
N ALA A 147 -2.60 5.69 -3.76
CA ALA A 147 -2.34 7.08 -4.13
C ALA A 147 -3.28 8.10 -3.44
N PRO A 148 -4.57 7.80 -3.19
CA PRO A 148 -5.45 8.67 -2.42
C PRO A 148 -4.96 9.02 -1.01
N CYS A 149 -4.15 8.17 -0.37
CA CYS A 149 -3.53 8.46 0.93
C CYS A 149 -2.24 9.28 0.80
N MET A 150 -1.57 9.19 -0.34
CA MET A 150 -0.27 9.82 -0.60
C MET A 150 -0.41 11.26 -1.11
N ARG A 151 -1.51 11.59 -1.80
CA ARG A 151 -1.84 12.94 -2.27
C ARG A 151 -3.34 13.15 -2.41
N ARG A 152 -3.76 14.42 -2.48
CA ARG A 152 -5.15 14.78 -2.75
C ARG A 152 -5.60 14.34 -4.14
N ASP A 153 -6.65 13.53 -4.18
CA ASP A 153 -7.31 13.10 -5.39
C ASP A 153 -8.50 14.03 -5.75
N ALA A 154 -8.62 14.42 -7.02
CA ALA A 154 -9.64 15.34 -7.46
C ALA A 154 -11.05 14.71 -7.47
N ARG A 155 -11.18 13.42 -7.79
CA ARG A 155 -12.47 12.71 -7.82
C ARG A 155 -13.00 12.51 -6.41
N ILE A 156 -12.16 12.04 -5.50
CA ILE A 156 -12.52 11.88 -4.09
C ILE A 156 -12.84 13.24 -3.46
N ALA A 157 -12.03 14.27 -3.73
CA ALA A 157 -12.30 15.62 -3.22
C ALA A 157 -13.64 16.19 -3.73
N ARG A 158 -14.00 15.95 -5.01
CA ARG A 158 -15.30 16.34 -5.56
C ARG A 158 -16.46 15.56 -4.92
N ALA A 159 -16.28 14.26 -4.70
CA ALA A 159 -17.28 13.42 -4.04
C ALA A 159 -17.53 13.86 -2.59
N ILE A 160 -16.47 14.14 -1.83
CA ILE A 160 -16.57 14.69 -0.47
C ILE A 160 -17.28 16.05 -0.48
N ALA A 161 -16.91 16.94 -1.41
CA ALA A 161 -17.56 18.26 -1.54
C ALA A 161 -19.04 18.15 -1.97
N ALA A 162 -19.38 17.17 -2.80
CA ALA A 162 -20.78 16.88 -3.15
C ALA A 162 -21.57 16.34 -1.94
N SER A 163 -20.96 15.47 -1.14
CA SER A 163 -21.56 14.96 0.10
C SER A 163 -21.82 16.08 1.11
N ALA A 164 -20.83 16.96 1.33
CA ALA A 164 -20.98 18.13 2.20
C ALA A 164 -22.11 19.06 1.73
N ARG A 165 -22.26 19.27 0.41
CA ARG A 165 -23.37 20.07 -0.12
C ARG A 165 -24.74 19.47 0.19
N ARG A 166 -24.90 18.14 0.06
CA ARG A 166 -26.14 17.46 0.46
C ARG A 166 -26.38 17.54 1.96
N GLU A 167 -25.32 17.36 2.76
CA GLU A 167 -25.39 17.45 4.22
C GLU A 167 -25.88 18.83 4.67
N ARG A 168 -25.44 19.92 4.05
CA ARG A 168 -25.90 21.28 4.36
C ARG A 168 -27.43 21.42 4.36
N ASP A 169 -28.11 20.67 3.51
CA ASP A 169 -29.56 20.74 3.35
C ASP A 169 -30.34 19.79 4.27
N THR A 170 -29.64 18.93 5.03
CA THR A 170 -30.24 18.01 5.99
C THR A 170 -30.76 18.74 7.24
N ALA A 171 -31.66 18.08 7.97
CA ALA A 171 -32.12 18.54 9.27
C ALA A 171 -32.43 17.35 10.19
N CYS A 172 -32.71 17.63 11.46
CA CYS A 172 -33.06 16.57 12.40
C CYS A 172 -34.46 16.00 12.12
N CYS A 173 -34.52 14.69 11.84
CA CYS A 173 -35.75 13.92 11.71
C CYS A 173 -36.06 13.25 13.05
N ILE A 174 -37.07 13.76 13.74
CA ILE A 174 -37.46 13.34 15.09
C ILE A 174 -38.64 12.38 14.96
N ARG A 175 -38.56 11.19 15.55
CA ARG A 175 -39.67 10.23 15.49
C ARG A 175 -40.78 10.62 16.48
N ASN A 176 -42.03 10.43 16.08
CA ASN A 176 -43.20 10.83 16.86
C ASN A 176 -43.50 9.87 18.03
N ASP A 177 -42.84 8.71 18.08
CA ASP A 177 -42.97 7.67 19.10
C ASP A 177 -41.84 7.70 20.15
N ASP A 178 -41.08 8.80 20.20
CA ASP A 178 -39.91 9.01 21.07
C ASP A 178 -38.81 7.94 20.95
N SER A 179 -38.80 7.15 19.87
CA SER A 179 -37.77 6.13 19.62
C SER A 179 -36.42 6.70 19.16
N GLY A 180 -36.29 8.03 19.12
CA GLY A 180 -35.05 8.75 18.82
C GLY A 180 -35.14 9.62 17.57
N CYS A 181 -33.98 10.10 17.13
CA CYS A 181 -33.85 10.99 15.99
C CYS A 181 -32.58 10.74 15.17
N VAL A 182 -32.65 11.13 13.90
CA VAL A 182 -31.57 10.96 12.94
C VAL A 182 -31.43 12.17 12.02
N GLN A 183 -30.18 12.54 11.73
CA GLN A 183 -29.91 13.58 10.74
C GLN A 183 -30.20 13.04 9.33
N SER A 184 -31.14 13.65 8.62
CA SER A 184 -31.54 13.18 7.29
C SER A 184 -32.04 14.28 6.35
N SER A 185 -32.11 13.96 5.06
CA SER A 185 -32.76 14.81 4.07
C SER A 185 -34.28 14.80 4.27
N LYS A 186 -34.99 15.80 3.73
CA LYS A 186 -36.45 15.83 3.78
C LYS A 186 -37.09 14.62 3.08
N ALA A 187 -36.44 14.10 2.04
CA ALA A 187 -36.94 12.95 1.28
C ALA A 187 -36.81 11.63 2.08
N ASP A 188 -35.77 11.51 2.89
CA ASP A 188 -35.50 10.31 3.70
C ASP A 188 -36.28 10.30 5.03
N CYS A 189 -36.82 11.45 5.46
CA CYS A 189 -37.61 11.56 6.68
C CYS A 189 -39.09 11.26 6.39
N SER A 190 -39.65 10.24 7.04
CA SER A 190 -41.04 9.85 6.82
C SER A 190 -42.01 10.90 7.36
N ASN A 191 -42.93 11.39 6.52
CA ASN A 191 -43.95 12.36 6.92
C ASN A 191 -45.05 11.78 7.84
N SER A 192 -45.19 10.45 7.94
CA SER A 192 -46.26 9.81 8.72
C SER A 192 -45.87 9.48 10.16
N ILE A 193 -44.60 9.16 10.40
CA ILE A 193 -44.09 8.67 11.70
C ILE A 193 -42.99 9.56 12.28
N SER A 194 -42.64 10.65 11.60
CA SER A 194 -41.56 11.54 12.01
C SER A 194 -41.84 12.98 11.63
N THR A 195 -41.20 13.89 12.35
CA THR A 195 -41.25 15.33 12.12
C THR A 195 -39.87 15.80 11.68
N TRP A 196 -39.79 16.32 10.46
CA TRP A 196 -38.54 16.88 9.92
C TRP A 196 -38.37 18.34 10.35
N LYS A 197 -37.58 18.58 11.39
CA LYS A 197 -37.43 19.90 12.02
C LYS A 197 -36.29 20.69 11.39
N LYS A 198 -36.57 21.50 10.37
CA LYS A 198 -35.58 22.44 9.79
C LYS A 198 -35.83 23.87 10.25
N TRP A 199 -34.77 24.62 10.54
CA TRP A 199 -34.88 26.05 10.83
C TRP A 199 -35.31 26.84 9.59
N THR A 200 -36.12 27.87 9.79
CA THR A 200 -36.67 28.71 8.73
C THR A 200 -36.57 30.18 9.13
N SER A 201 -36.90 31.10 8.22
CA SER A 201 -36.93 32.53 8.55
C SER A 201 -37.99 32.89 9.62
N GLY A 202 -39.04 32.09 9.76
CA GLY A 202 -40.09 32.26 10.78
C GLY A 202 -39.81 31.56 12.11
N ASP A 203 -38.98 30.50 12.09
CA ASP A 203 -38.54 29.74 13.27
C ASP A 203 -37.02 29.49 13.12
N SER A 204 -36.25 30.56 13.35
CA SER A 204 -34.79 30.56 13.15
C SER A 204 -34.07 29.92 14.34
N GLY A 205 -32.98 29.23 14.06
CA GLY A 205 -32.08 28.71 15.07
C GLY A 205 -31.36 29.81 15.86
N PRO A 206 -30.53 29.41 16.84
CA PRO A 206 -29.71 30.32 17.63
C PRO A 206 -28.95 31.30 16.73
N GLY A 207 -28.92 32.58 17.09
CA GLY A 207 -28.22 33.61 16.32
C GLY A 207 -28.80 33.87 14.92
N GLY A 208 -30.08 33.55 14.68
CA GLY A 208 -30.75 33.79 13.39
C GLY A 208 -30.35 32.80 12.28
N ARG A 209 -29.81 31.64 12.65
CA ARG A 209 -29.38 30.60 11.71
C ARG A 209 -30.58 29.93 11.03
N ILE A 210 -30.41 29.59 9.75
CA ILE A 210 -31.44 28.97 8.91
C ILE A 210 -30.96 27.69 8.22
N SER A 211 -29.65 27.46 8.23
CA SER A 211 -29.05 26.14 8.04
C SER A 211 -29.75 25.11 8.94
N GLY A 212 -29.94 23.87 8.46
CA GLY A 212 -30.84 22.94 9.16
C GLY A 212 -30.42 22.60 10.60
N SER A 213 -31.38 22.17 11.42
CA SER A 213 -31.07 21.70 12.77
C SER A 213 -30.21 20.43 12.72
N VAL A 214 -29.37 20.21 13.73
CA VAL A 214 -28.51 19.02 13.82
C VAL A 214 -28.93 18.20 15.04
N CYS A 215 -29.31 16.93 14.84
CA CYS A 215 -29.71 16.09 15.97
C CYS A 215 -28.60 16.00 17.03
N GLY A 216 -28.95 16.30 18.29
CA GLY A 216 -28.04 16.26 19.43
C GLY A 216 -26.93 17.33 19.42
N LEU A 217 -26.97 18.31 18.52
CA LEU A 217 -25.97 19.36 18.44
C LEU A 217 -26.57 20.74 18.16
N ASP A 218 -26.38 21.66 19.12
CA ASP A 218 -26.82 23.05 18.99
C ASP A 218 -25.76 24.01 19.57
N PRO A 219 -25.38 25.08 18.85
CA PRO A 219 -24.37 26.04 19.29
C PRO A 219 -24.66 26.70 20.65
N LYS A 220 -25.94 26.83 21.03
CA LYS A 220 -26.40 27.42 22.31
C LYS A 220 -26.11 26.50 23.50
N PHE A 221 -26.10 25.19 23.27
CA PHE A 221 -25.95 24.18 24.33
C PHE A 221 -24.52 23.61 24.39
N CYS A 222 -23.63 23.99 23.46
CA CYS A 222 -22.24 23.54 23.48
C CYS A 222 -21.33 24.42 24.33
N GLU A 223 -20.70 23.84 25.36
CA GLU A 223 -19.72 24.51 26.20
C GLU A 223 -18.29 24.48 25.65
N ALA A 224 -17.96 23.50 24.80
CA ALA A 224 -16.61 23.33 24.28
C ALA A 224 -16.62 22.74 22.85
N PRO A 225 -16.33 23.54 21.80
CA PRO A 225 -16.07 24.99 21.82
C PRO A 225 -17.38 25.82 21.87
N ARG A 226 -17.41 26.91 22.65
CA ARG A 226 -18.59 27.81 22.68
C ARG A 226 -18.71 28.60 21.38
N SER A 227 -19.94 28.78 20.90
CA SER A 227 -20.25 29.68 19.79
C SER A 227 -20.49 31.10 20.32
N ILE A 228 -19.42 31.88 20.48
CA ILE A 228 -19.46 33.27 20.98
C ILE A 228 -18.50 34.14 20.16
N ALA A 229 -18.82 35.43 20.01
CA ALA A 229 -17.95 36.39 19.33
C ALA A 229 -16.53 36.41 19.95
N PRO A 230 -15.45 36.41 19.14
CA PRO A 230 -15.41 36.49 17.67
C PRO A 230 -15.46 35.13 16.94
N HIS A 231 -15.55 34.01 17.67
CA HIS A 231 -15.51 32.64 17.15
C HIS A 231 -16.90 32.00 17.08
N GLU A 232 -17.87 32.73 16.54
CA GLU A 232 -19.22 32.19 16.34
C GLU A 232 -19.20 31.12 15.27
N TRP A 233 -19.94 30.03 15.51
CA TRP A 233 -20.11 29.00 14.51
C TRP A 233 -20.87 29.58 13.31
N PRO A 234 -20.43 29.34 12.08
CA PRO A 234 -21.11 29.88 10.90
C PRO A 234 -22.52 29.30 10.78
N ASP A 235 -23.37 29.92 9.95
CA ASP A 235 -24.67 29.32 9.61
C ASP A 235 -24.45 27.94 8.95
N ASP A 236 -23.57 27.80 7.96
CA ASP A 236 -23.26 26.52 7.31
C ASP A 236 -22.89 25.37 8.29
N ILE A 237 -23.85 24.45 8.53
CA ILE A 237 -23.69 23.31 9.46
C ILE A 237 -22.49 22.42 9.13
N THR A 238 -22.06 22.39 7.87
CA THR A 238 -20.92 21.59 7.43
C THR A 238 -19.57 22.08 7.99
N LYS A 239 -19.56 23.25 8.63
CA LYS A 239 -18.39 23.86 9.26
C LYS A 239 -18.45 23.79 10.78
N TRP A 240 -19.50 23.20 11.35
CA TRP A 240 -19.64 23.12 12.79
C TRP A 240 -18.62 22.16 13.41
N PRO A 241 -17.99 22.53 14.53
CA PRO A 241 -17.08 21.65 15.23
C PRO A 241 -17.83 20.56 16.01
N ILE A 242 -17.10 19.55 16.46
CA ILE A 242 -17.60 18.55 17.41
C ILE A 242 -17.79 19.21 18.77
N CYS A 243 -18.95 19.03 19.38
CA CYS A 243 -19.18 19.48 20.74
C CYS A 243 -18.67 18.44 21.74
N ARG A 244 -17.60 18.76 22.47
CA ARG A 244 -16.99 17.84 23.45
C ARG A 244 -17.66 17.88 24.82
N LYS A 245 -18.35 18.98 25.11
CA LYS A 245 -19.01 19.20 26.40
C LYS A 245 -20.31 19.96 26.17
N ALA A 246 -21.43 19.29 26.41
CA ALA A 246 -22.75 19.90 26.40
C ALA A 246 -23.07 20.53 27.77
N SER A 247 -23.90 21.57 27.76
CA SER A 247 -24.36 22.29 28.95
C SER A 247 -25.53 21.55 29.60
N GLY A 248 -25.23 20.69 30.59
CA GLY A 248 -26.21 19.93 31.38
C GLY A 248 -26.77 18.68 30.70
N ASP A 249 -27.37 17.76 31.47
CA ASP A 249 -28.14 16.63 30.94
C ASP A 249 -29.23 17.18 30.00
N GLY A 250 -29.25 16.72 28.74
CA GLY A 250 -30.18 17.21 27.72
C GLY A 250 -31.66 17.18 28.14
N SER A 251 -32.00 16.30 29.08
CA SER A 251 -33.32 16.17 29.70
C SER A 251 -33.71 17.33 30.64
N ALA A 252 -32.76 17.97 31.32
CA ALA A 252 -33.02 19.09 32.23
C ALA A 252 -33.10 20.45 31.51
N ALA A 253 -32.48 20.56 30.32
CA ALA A 253 -32.47 21.77 29.51
C ALA A 253 -33.67 21.84 28.54
N ALA A 254 -34.14 20.71 28.01
CA ALA A 254 -35.31 20.62 27.13
C ALA A 254 -36.60 21.14 27.80
N GLY A 255 -36.79 20.85 29.09
CA GLY A 255 -37.96 21.32 29.85
C GLY A 255 -38.02 22.83 30.09
N ARG A 256 -36.94 23.59 29.83
CA ARG A 256 -36.87 25.05 30.05
C ARG A 256 -36.74 25.87 28.76
N ALA A 257 -36.54 25.23 27.60
CA ALA A 257 -36.02 25.90 26.40
C ALA A 257 -36.89 25.78 25.13
N GLY A 258 -38.22 25.64 25.22
CA GLY A 258 -39.15 25.79 24.09
C GLY A 258 -38.90 24.87 22.88
N HIS A 259 -39.58 25.16 21.75
CA HIS A 259 -39.55 24.35 20.51
C HIS A 259 -38.16 24.29 19.83
N ALA A 260 -37.24 25.19 20.20
CA ALA A 260 -35.87 25.20 19.67
C ALA A 260 -35.00 24.05 20.24
N ALA A 261 -35.42 23.40 21.33
CA ALA A 261 -34.65 22.31 21.97
C ALA A 261 -35.12 20.90 21.57
N GLU A 262 -36.14 20.75 20.71
CA GLU A 262 -36.69 19.42 20.34
C GLU A 262 -35.61 18.51 19.73
N HIS A 263 -34.77 19.05 18.84
CA HIS A 263 -33.66 18.33 18.22
C HIS A 263 -32.50 18.02 19.18
N MET A 264 -32.51 18.58 20.40
CA MET A 264 -31.56 18.32 21.48
C MET A 264 -32.12 17.34 22.53
N ALA A 265 -33.44 17.13 22.56
CA ALA A 265 -34.12 16.30 23.55
C ALA A 265 -34.22 14.83 23.13
N CYS A 266 -34.09 14.55 21.84
CA CYS A 266 -34.18 13.21 21.28
C CYS A 266 -32.86 12.43 21.41
N GLU A 267 -32.95 11.12 21.62
CA GLU A 267 -31.80 10.21 21.57
C GLU A 267 -31.33 10.07 20.11
N VAL A 268 -30.06 10.35 19.85
CA VAL A 268 -29.47 10.23 18.50
C VAL A 268 -29.15 8.77 18.23
N ILE A 269 -29.91 8.15 17.34
CA ILE A 269 -29.79 6.70 17.05
C ILE A 269 -28.77 6.38 15.93
N ALA A 270 -28.33 7.39 15.19
CA ALA A 270 -27.47 7.21 14.03
C ALA A 270 -26.41 8.31 13.95
N HIS A 271 -25.19 7.88 13.67
CA HIS A 271 -23.99 8.70 13.67
C HIS A 271 -23.18 8.50 12.38
N PRO A 272 -22.21 9.37 12.08
CA PRO A 272 -21.30 9.20 10.96
C PRO A 272 -20.53 7.88 11.03
N CYS A 273 -20.59 7.12 9.94
CA CYS A 273 -19.85 5.90 9.71
C CYS A 273 -19.01 6.04 8.45
N CYS A 274 -17.71 5.83 8.59
CA CYS A 274 -16.76 5.86 7.48
C CYS A 274 -16.64 4.47 6.85
N ILE A 275 -16.99 4.37 5.57
CA ILE A 275 -17.10 3.09 4.85
C ILE A 275 -16.24 3.09 3.57
N GLY A 276 -15.85 1.88 3.16
CA GLY A 276 -15.04 1.65 1.97
C GLY A 276 -13.63 2.24 2.05
N VAL A 277 -12.91 2.26 0.93
CA VAL A 277 -11.50 2.69 0.87
C VAL A 277 -11.29 4.11 0.33
N HIS A 278 -12.38 4.79 -0.03
CA HIS A 278 -12.36 6.12 -0.66
C HIS A 278 -12.80 7.25 0.29
N GLY A 279 -12.93 6.95 1.58
CA GLY A 279 -13.36 7.93 2.60
C GLY A 279 -14.81 8.37 2.44
N GLN A 280 -15.71 7.44 2.10
CA GLN A 280 -17.15 7.70 2.07
C GLN A 280 -17.70 7.77 3.49
N CYS A 281 -18.67 8.66 3.71
CA CYS A 281 -19.34 8.81 5.00
C CYS A 281 -20.85 8.69 4.84
N VAL A 282 -21.47 7.91 5.70
CA VAL A 282 -22.93 7.75 5.79
C VAL A 282 -23.37 7.88 7.24
N ILE A 283 -24.53 8.51 7.48
CA ILE A 283 -25.14 8.55 8.81
C ILE A 283 -25.99 7.30 8.97
N THR A 284 -25.61 6.43 9.91
CA THR A 284 -26.23 5.11 10.08
C THR A 284 -26.13 4.63 11.52
N THR A 285 -26.78 3.52 11.84
CA THR A 285 -26.75 2.89 13.16
C THR A 285 -25.39 2.21 13.41
N ARG A 286 -25.07 1.97 14.68
CA ARG A 286 -23.85 1.21 15.05
C ARG A 286 -23.83 -0.18 14.42
N GLU A 287 -24.96 -0.90 14.50
CA GLU A 287 -25.10 -2.25 13.96
C GLU A 287 -24.82 -2.30 12.45
N HIS A 288 -25.35 -1.33 11.69
CA HIS A 288 -25.08 -1.23 10.26
C HIS A 288 -23.61 -0.91 9.97
N CYS A 289 -23.00 -0.01 10.74
CA CYS A 289 -21.60 0.35 10.55
C CYS A 289 -20.65 -0.84 10.82
N GLU A 290 -20.91 -1.60 11.89
CA GLU A 290 -20.16 -2.80 12.24
C GLU A 290 -20.32 -3.91 11.19
N PHE A 291 -21.53 -4.10 10.67
CA PHE A 291 -21.82 -5.09 9.62
C PHE A 291 -21.02 -4.84 8.34
N VAL A 292 -20.92 -3.59 7.90
CA VAL A 292 -20.10 -3.20 6.72
C VAL A 292 -18.63 -2.96 7.07
N LYS A 293 -18.23 -3.27 8.31
CA LYS A 293 -16.86 -3.10 8.85
C LYS A 293 -16.29 -1.69 8.65
N GLY A 294 -17.13 -0.67 8.88
CA GLY A 294 -16.75 0.74 8.85
C GLY A 294 -16.23 1.24 10.20
N TYR A 295 -15.81 2.51 10.23
CA TYR A 295 -15.43 3.21 11.46
C TYR A 295 -16.59 4.08 11.95
N PHE A 296 -17.12 3.77 13.13
CA PHE A 296 -18.26 4.47 13.73
C PHE A 296 -17.79 5.62 14.63
N HIS A 297 -18.37 6.82 14.44
CA HIS A 297 -18.00 8.02 15.19
C HIS A 297 -19.17 8.51 16.06
N GLU A 298 -19.28 7.97 17.27
CA GLU A 298 -20.33 8.31 18.23
C GLU A 298 -20.22 9.77 18.70
N GLU A 299 -19.02 10.34 18.70
CA GLU A 299 -18.75 11.72 19.09
C GLU A 299 -19.20 12.76 18.06
N ALA A 300 -19.53 12.36 16.84
CA ALA A 300 -19.88 13.25 15.74
C ALA A 300 -21.37 13.13 15.37
N SER A 301 -21.97 14.24 14.96
CA SER A 301 -23.35 14.30 14.45
C SER A 301 -23.40 14.44 12.92
N LEU A 302 -22.31 14.90 12.31
CA LEU A 302 -22.21 15.21 10.88
C LEU A 302 -21.00 14.52 10.24
N CYS A 303 -21.15 14.06 9.01
CA CYS A 303 -20.07 13.55 8.17
C CYS A 303 -18.99 14.62 7.90
N SER A 304 -19.36 15.91 7.87
CA SER A 304 -18.38 16.99 7.79
C SER A 304 -17.52 17.17 9.05
N GLN A 305 -17.86 16.54 10.18
CA GLN A 305 -17.06 16.56 11.40
C GLN A 305 -15.98 15.48 11.43
N VAL A 306 -16.10 14.45 10.61
CA VAL A 306 -15.13 13.34 10.56
C VAL A 306 -14.21 13.45 9.33
N SER A 307 -13.15 12.67 9.34
CA SER A 307 -12.17 12.61 8.25
C SER A 307 -11.98 11.16 7.81
N CYS A 308 -13.00 10.58 7.18
CA CYS A 308 -13.02 9.16 6.79
C CYS A 308 -11.81 8.67 6.00
N LEU A 309 -11.17 9.54 5.21
CA LEU A 309 -9.95 9.16 4.50
C LEU A 309 -8.76 8.94 5.46
N ASP A 310 -8.70 9.67 6.58
CA ASP A 310 -7.69 9.48 7.63
C ASP A 310 -7.87 8.13 8.32
N ASP A 311 -9.12 7.74 8.64
CA ASP A 311 -9.45 6.45 9.26
C ASP A 311 -9.10 5.26 8.35
N VAL A 312 -9.39 5.39 7.05
CA VAL A 312 -9.03 4.38 6.04
C VAL A 312 -7.52 4.30 5.84
N CYS A 313 -6.85 5.44 5.72
CA CYS A 313 -5.42 5.47 5.43
C CYS A 313 -4.62 4.98 6.64
N GLY A 314 -4.90 5.42 7.86
CA GLY A 314 -4.27 4.88 9.05
C GLY A 314 -2.74 4.99 9.09
N MET A 315 -2.14 4.17 9.97
CA MET A 315 -0.73 4.10 10.38
C MET A 315 -0.15 5.39 10.99
N LEU A 316 -0.26 6.53 10.30
CA LEU A 316 0.11 7.85 10.79
C LEU A 316 -0.95 8.86 10.34
N PRO A 317 -1.45 9.75 11.21
CA PRO A 317 -2.44 10.74 10.81
C PRO A 317 -1.87 11.72 9.76
N PHE A 318 -2.73 12.30 8.92
CA PHE A 318 -2.31 13.36 8.00
C PHE A 318 -1.81 14.60 8.75
N MET A 319 -0.76 15.28 8.25
CA MET A 319 -0.24 16.49 8.92
C MET A 319 -1.27 17.62 8.95
N ARG A 320 -2.19 17.64 7.99
CA ARG A 320 -3.32 18.57 7.94
C ARG A 320 -4.59 17.80 7.66
N ARG A 321 -5.63 18.09 8.46
CA ARG A 321 -6.96 17.48 8.31
C ARG A 321 -7.44 17.58 6.85
N ARG A 322 -7.89 16.44 6.29
CA ARG A 322 -8.36 16.29 4.89
C ARG A 322 -7.32 16.63 3.81
N ARG A 323 -6.02 16.54 4.12
CA ARG A 323 -4.94 16.71 3.14
C ARG A 323 -4.00 15.51 3.18
N PRO A 324 -4.21 14.52 2.29
CA PRO A 324 -3.36 13.34 2.24
C PRO A 324 -1.92 13.68 1.87
N ASP A 325 -0.96 13.12 2.61
CA ASP A 325 0.46 13.44 2.54
C ASP A 325 1.39 12.28 2.92
N GLN A 326 0.90 11.03 2.82
CA GLN A 326 1.62 9.83 3.27
C GLN A 326 2.56 9.25 2.21
N LEU A 327 3.50 10.05 1.69
CA LEU A 327 4.49 9.60 0.68
C LEU A 327 5.35 8.43 1.14
N TYR A 328 5.53 8.25 2.45
CA TYR A 328 6.27 7.11 3.02
C TYR A 328 5.71 5.75 2.58
N ARG A 329 4.46 5.70 2.10
CA ARG A 329 3.83 4.48 1.58
C ARG A 329 4.59 3.83 0.45
N ALA A 330 5.31 4.60 -0.36
CA ALA A 330 6.18 4.06 -1.41
C ALA A 330 7.32 3.19 -0.83
N TRP A 331 7.72 3.45 0.41
CA TRP A 331 8.71 2.67 1.16
C TRP A 331 8.06 1.56 1.99
N THR A 332 7.04 1.88 2.78
CA THR A 332 6.45 0.92 3.73
C THR A 332 5.76 -0.25 3.03
N SER A 333 5.22 -0.03 1.83
CA SER A 333 4.60 -1.10 1.05
C SER A 333 5.56 -2.24 0.70
N LEU A 334 6.90 -2.00 0.67
CA LEU A 334 7.91 -3.04 0.46
C LEU A 334 7.94 -4.11 1.56
N PHE A 335 7.40 -3.77 2.74
CA PHE A 335 7.39 -4.65 3.92
C PHE A 335 6.03 -5.29 4.17
N VAL A 336 4.95 -4.64 3.76
CA VAL A 336 3.59 -5.18 3.83
C VAL A 336 3.43 -6.27 2.77
N HIS A 337 2.68 -7.34 3.07
CA HIS A 337 2.42 -8.44 2.13
C HIS A 337 0.92 -8.74 2.06
N ALA A 338 0.47 -9.22 0.90
CA ALA A 338 -0.95 -9.51 0.65
C ALA A 338 -1.46 -10.74 1.42
N GLY A 339 -0.55 -11.61 1.86
CA GLY A 339 -0.88 -12.83 2.59
C GLY A 339 0.27 -13.84 2.63
N LEU A 340 0.01 -14.99 3.22
CA LEU A 340 1.01 -16.03 3.48
C LEU A 340 1.66 -16.57 2.21
N LEU A 341 0.87 -16.81 1.15
CA LEU A 341 1.40 -17.33 -0.11
C LEU A 341 2.30 -16.29 -0.80
N HIS A 342 1.89 -15.02 -0.75
CA HIS A 342 2.68 -13.93 -1.34
C HIS A 342 4.02 -13.77 -0.62
N LEU A 343 4.04 -13.81 0.72
CA LEU A 343 5.26 -13.77 1.50
C LEU A 343 6.16 -14.98 1.22
N ALA A 344 5.61 -16.20 1.15
CA ALA A 344 6.38 -17.40 0.88
C ALA A 344 7.14 -17.33 -0.46
N ILE A 345 6.46 -16.85 -1.52
CA ILE A 345 7.09 -16.65 -2.83
C ILE A 345 8.16 -15.55 -2.77
N THR A 346 7.86 -14.45 -2.08
CA THR A 346 8.80 -13.35 -1.88
C THR A 346 10.07 -13.81 -1.17
N LEU A 347 9.94 -14.52 -0.05
CA LEU A 347 11.07 -15.07 0.69
C LEU A 347 11.86 -16.06 -0.18
N ALA A 348 11.20 -16.96 -0.91
CA ALA A 348 11.89 -17.88 -1.80
C ALA A 348 12.73 -17.15 -2.84
N LEU A 349 12.17 -16.13 -3.52
CA LEU A 349 12.90 -15.34 -4.52
C LEU A 349 14.06 -14.55 -3.89
N GLN A 350 13.86 -13.93 -2.73
CA GLN A 350 14.91 -13.24 -1.99
C GLN A 350 16.05 -14.17 -1.63
N TRP A 351 15.76 -15.32 -1.02
CA TRP A 351 16.79 -16.25 -0.59
C TRP A 351 17.55 -16.90 -1.76
N LEU A 352 16.89 -17.10 -2.90
CA LEU A 352 17.52 -17.64 -4.10
C LEU A 352 18.42 -16.63 -4.82
N ILE A 353 18.00 -15.38 -4.94
CA ILE A 353 18.69 -14.36 -5.76
C ILE A 353 19.56 -13.46 -4.89
N MET A 354 18.98 -12.92 -3.83
CA MET A 354 19.55 -11.84 -3.04
C MET A 354 20.73 -12.31 -2.20
N ARG A 355 20.70 -13.53 -1.64
CA ARG A 355 21.82 -14.11 -0.90
C ARG A 355 23.11 -14.10 -1.71
N ASP A 356 23.03 -14.53 -2.96
CA ASP A 356 24.20 -14.68 -3.82
C ASP A 356 24.66 -13.31 -4.33
N LEU A 357 23.73 -12.39 -4.63
CA LEU A 357 24.05 -10.99 -4.91
C LEU A 357 24.74 -10.30 -3.72
N GLU A 358 24.28 -10.55 -2.50
CA GLU A 358 24.85 -9.95 -1.29
C GLU A 358 26.27 -10.44 -1.05
N LYS A 359 26.52 -11.74 -1.27
CA LYS A 359 27.87 -12.34 -1.25
C LYS A 359 28.82 -11.64 -2.23
N MET A 360 28.33 -11.28 -3.42
CA MET A 360 29.17 -10.73 -4.48
C MET A 360 29.37 -9.21 -4.36
N ALA A 361 28.31 -8.46 -4.10
CA ALA A 361 28.29 -6.99 -4.13
C ALA A 361 28.38 -6.36 -2.74
N GLY A 362 28.13 -7.12 -1.68
CA GLY A 362 28.04 -6.65 -0.30
C GLY A 362 26.64 -6.15 0.09
N PRO A 363 26.34 -6.13 1.40
CA PRO A 363 24.99 -5.87 1.92
C PRO A 363 24.46 -4.49 1.59
N VAL A 364 25.29 -3.46 1.73
CA VAL A 364 24.87 -2.05 1.54
C VAL A 364 24.48 -1.77 0.09
N ARG A 365 25.23 -2.31 -0.87
CA ARG A 365 24.94 -2.09 -2.30
C ARG A 365 23.65 -2.77 -2.72
N VAL A 366 23.47 -4.03 -2.30
CA VAL A 366 22.22 -4.76 -2.53
C VAL A 366 21.04 -4.05 -1.86
N ALA A 367 21.24 -3.47 -0.67
CA ALA A 367 20.21 -2.66 -0.02
C ALA A 367 19.78 -1.44 -0.84
N PHE A 368 20.72 -0.68 -1.39
CA PHE A 368 20.38 0.45 -2.27
C PHE A 368 19.68 0.01 -3.56
N VAL A 369 20.13 -1.07 -4.20
CA VAL A 369 19.46 -1.61 -5.39
C VAL A 369 18.04 -2.04 -5.03
N TYR A 370 17.87 -2.83 -3.97
CA TYR A 370 16.58 -3.37 -3.54
C TYR A 370 15.59 -2.27 -3.13
N LEU A 371 15.99 -1.40 -2.20
CA LEU A 371 15.11 -0.36 -1.66
C LEU A 371 14.85 0.74 -2.70
N GLY A 372 15.89 1.16 -3.44
CA GLY A 372 15.78 2.20 -4.46
C GLY A 372 14.86 1.79 -5.62
N SER A 373 15.05 0.58 -6.16
CA SER A 373 14.17 0.09 -7.22
C SER A 373 12.73 -0.12 -6.75
N GLY A 374 12.53 -0.59 -5.52
CA GLY A 374 11.21 -0.73 -4.92
C GLY A 374 10.46 0.60 -4.79
N VAL A 375 11.11 1.62 -4.21
CA VAL A 375 10.50 2.95 -4.03
C VAL A 375 10.15 3.61 -5.37
N VAL A 376 11.07 3.58 -6.34
CA VAL A 376 10.82 4.18 -7.66
C VAL A 376 9.73 3.41 -8.40
N GLY A 377 9.72 2.08 -8.31
CA GLY A 377 8.64 1.25 -8.84
C GLY A 377 7.28 1.60 -8.23
N ASN A 378 7.20 1.69 -6.90
CA ASN A 378 5.96 2.05 -6.20
C ASN A 378 5.49 3.47 -6.54
N MET A 379 6.40 4.42 -6.76
CA MET A 379 6.04 5.76 -7.23
C MET A 379 5.48 5.75 -8.65
N ALA A 380 6.05 4.95 -9.55
CA ALA A 380 5.50 4.79 -10.89
C ALA A 380 4.11 4.15 -10.84
N SER A 381 3.93 3.10 -10.03
CA SER A 381 2.61 2.49 -9.85
C SER A 381 1.60 3.46 -9.23
N ALA A 382 1.99 4.27 -8.22
CA ALA A 382 1.11 5.28 -7.64
C ALA A 382 0.67 6.36 -8.65
N LEU A 383 1.45 6.58 -9.72
CA LEU A 383 1.11 7.50 -10.81
C LEU A 383 0.16 6.86 -11.84
N PHE A 384 0.41 5.62 -12.25
CA PHE A 384 -0.32 4.97 -13.35
C PHE A 384 -1.49 4.09 -12.92
N ASP A 385 -1.49 3.60 -11.68
CA ASP A 385 -2.55 2.78 -11.08
C ASP A 385 -2.89 3.26 -9.65
N PRO A 386 -3.54 4.44 -9.53
CA PRO A 386 -3.66 5.13 -8.25
C PRO A 386 -4.64 4.48 -7.25
N TYR A 387 -5.65 3.77 -7.73
CA TYR A 387 -6.76 3.24 -6.90
C TYR A 387 -6.59 1.79 -6.48
N ARG A 388 -5.43 1.18 -6.74
CA ARG A 388 -5.14 -0.19 -6.34
C ARG A 388 -4.14 -0.23 -5.19
N ALA A 389 -4.55 -0.85 -4.09
CA ALA A 389 -3.66 -1.15 -2.98
C ALA A 389 -2.59 -2.16 -3.41
N GLU A 390 -1.32 -1.76 -3.32
CA GLU A 390 -0.19 -2.62 -3.66
C GLU A 390 0.76 -2.78 -2.47
N VAL A 391 1.28 -3.99 -2.35
CA VAL A 391 2.10 -4.45 -1.24
C VAL A 391 3.19 -5.38 -1.79
N GLY A 392 4.26 -5.51 -1.03
CA GLY A 392 5.37 -6.40 -1.31
C GLY A 392 6.46 -5.73 -2.15
N PRO A 393 7.63 -6.37 -2.22
CA PRO A 393 8.81 -5.82 -2.85
C PRO A 393 8.93 -6.23 -4.34
N GLY A 394 7.82 -6.31 -5.08
CA GLY A 394 7.81 -6.74 -6.49
C GLY A 394 8.77 -5.93 -7.36
N GLY A 395 8.70 -4.61 -7.29
CA GLY A 395 9.64 -3.71 -7.97
C GLY A 395 11.10 -3.92 -7.56
N SER A 396 11.36 -4.24 -6.29
CA SER A 396 12.69 -4.56 -5.79
C SER A 396 13.25 -5.85 -6.38
N HIS A 397 12.42 -6.90 -6.53
CA HIS A 397 12.85 -8.15 -7.14
C HIS A 397 13.21 -7.97 -8.62
N PHE A 398 12.45 -7.17 -9.36
CA PHE A 398 12.79 -6.81 -10.73
C PHE A 398 14.07 -5.97 -10.81
N GLY A 399 14.32 -5.12 -9.81
CA GLY A 399 15.60 -4.42 -9.68
C GLY A 399 16.79 -5.35 -9.42
N LEU A 400 16.62 -6.40 -8.61
CA LEU A 400 17.64 -7.45 -8.42
C LEU A 400 17.86 -8.28 -9.70
N LEU A 401 16.80 -8.55 -10.47
CA LEU A 401 16.92 -9.23 -11.76
C LEU A 401 17.69 -8.38 -12.77
N ALA A 402 17.46 -7.07 -12.79
CA ALA A 402 18.26 -6.12 -13.56
C ALA A 402 19.73 -6.12 -13.10
N CYS A 403 20.00 -6.18 -11.79
CA CYS A 403 21.35 -6.30 -11.24
C CYS A 403 22.07 -7.55 -11.77
N LEU A 404 21.41 -8.70 -11.82
CA LEU A 404 21.98 -9.94 -12.41
C LEU A 404 22.29 -9.79 -13.90
N ILE A 405 21.46 -9.07 -14.65
CA ILE A 405 21.70 -8.76 -16.06
C ILE A 405 22.93 -7.87 -16.21
N VAL A 406 23.08 -6.83 -15.39
CA VAL A 406 24.25 -5.94 -15.39
C VAL A 406 25.54 -6.71 -15.07
N GLU A 407 25.53 -7.57 -14.06
CA GLU A 407 26.66 -8.46 -13.75
C GLU A 407 26.99 -9.39 -14.92
N THR A 408 25.98 -9.97 -15.57
CA THR A 408 26.18 -10.83 -16.76
C THR A 408 26.78 -10.07 -17.94
N LEU A 409 26.37 -8.82 -18.16
CA LEU A 409 26.94 -7.95 -19.20
C LEU A 409 28.39 -7.61 -18.90
N HIS A 410 28.72 -7.34 -17.63
CA HIS A 410 30.09 -7.02 -17.24
C HIS A 410 31.04 -8.22 -17.36
N GLU A 411 30.59 -9.38 -16.90
CA GLU A 411 31.35 -10.63 -16.93
C GLU A 411 31.23 -11.38 -18.25
N TRP A 412 30.60 -10.77 -19.27
CA TRP A 412 30.36 -11.39 -20.58
C TRP A 412 31.61 -12.06 -21.19
N PRO A 413 32.81 -11.45 -21.16
CA PRO A 413 34.02 -12.08 -21.71
C PRO A 413 34.54 -13.26 -20.88
N ARG A 414 34.20 -13.33 -19.60
CA ARG A 414 34.67 -14.37 -18.66
C ARG A 414 33.70 -15.55 -18.57
N LEU A 415 32.46 -15.39 -19.02
CA LEU A 415 31.46 -16.45 -19.04
C LEU A 415 31.67 -17.40 -20.21
N ALA A 416 31.52 -18.71 -19.97
CA ALA A 416 31.64 -19.72 -21.02
C ALA A 416 30.48 -19.67 -22.04
N HIS A 417 29.26 -19.32 -21.60
CA HIS A 417 28.06 -19.30 -22.43
C HIS A 417 27.17 -18.06 -22.14
N PRO A 418 27.68 -16.82 -22.33
CA PRO A 418 27.00 -15.61 -21.87
C PRO A 418 25.64 -15.40 -22.55
N ARG A 419 25.51 -15.74 -23.85
CA ARG A 419 24.24 -15.66 -24.58
C ARG A 419 23.14 -16.54 -23.96
N ARG A 420 23.49 -17.75 -23.50
CA ARG A 420 22.52 -18.66 -22.86
C ARG A 420 22.07 -18.13 -21.51
N VAL A 421 23.00 -17.58 -20.72
CA VAL A 421 22.69 -16.97 -19.42
C VAL A 421 21.79 -15.75 -19.61
N MET A 422 22.16 -14.85 -20.52
CA MET A 422 21.36 -13.66 -20.83
C MET A 422 19.96 -14.03 -21.33
N ALA A 423 19.87 -14.98 -22.27
CA ALA A 423 18.57 -15.45 -22.77
C ALA A 423 17.70 -16.03 -21.63
N LYS A 424 18.29 -16.76 -20.68
CA LYS A 424 17.57 -17.25 -19.50
C LYS A 424 17.04 -16.11 -18.62
N LEU A 425 17.88 -15.14 -18.25
CA LEU A 425 17.49 -14.00 -17.41
C LEU A 425 16.40 -13.15 -18.08
N LEU A 426 16.54 -12.88 -19.38
CA LEU A 426 15.51 -12.17 -20.15
C LEU A 426 14.22 -12.98 -20.26
N SER A 427 14.31 -14.30 -20.45
CA SER A 427 13.12 -15.16 -20.47
C SER A 427 12.39 -15.17 -19.13
N TYR A 428 13.10 -15.20 -18.00
CA TYR A 428 12.49 -15.09 -16.68
C TYR A 428 11.85 -13.72 -16.47
N THR A 429 12.52 -12.65 -16.88
CA THR A 429 11.97 -11.28 -16.81
C THR A 429 10.65 -11.20 -17.59
N LEU A 430 10.64 -11.72 -18.81
CA LEU A 430 9.46 -11.73 -19.66
C LEU A 430 8.33 -12.59 -19.06
N LEU A 431 8.63 -13.80 -18.58
CA LEU A 431 7.64 -14.68 -17.96
C LEU A 431 7.02 -14.05 -16.70
N LEU A 432 7.81 -13.34 -15.89
CA LEU A 432 7.31 -12.64 -14.72
C LEU A 432 6.43 -11.44 -15.08
N LEU A 433 6.77 -10.69 -16.14
CA LEU A 433 5.91 -9.61 -16.66
C LEU A 433 4.59 -10.15 -17.25
N LEU A 434 4.65 -11.30 -17.95
CA LEU A 434 3.45 -11.98 -18.45
C LEU A 434 2.58 -12.51 -17.30
N ALA A 435 3.20 -13.12 -16.29
CA ALA A 435 2.50 -13.50 -15.06
C ALA A 435 1.95 -12.29 -14.31
N GLY A 436 2.58 -11.12 -14.46
CA GLY A 436 2.12 -9.86 -13.89
C GLY A 436 0.86 -9.28 -14.54
N LEU A 437 0.35 -9.90 -15.60
CA LEU A 437 -0.99 -9.62 -16.15
C LEU A 437 -2.11 -10.32 -15.34
N LEU A 438 -1.76 -11.09 -14.32
CA LEU A 438 -2.71 -11.68 -13.37
C LEU A 438 -3.17 -10.64 -12.33
N PRO A 439 -4.36 -10.82 -11.74
CA PRO A 439 -4.85 -9.94 -10.68
C PRO A 439 -3.87 -9.83 -9.51
N TRP A 440 -3.86 -8.68 -8.85
CA TRP A 440 -3.00 -8.36 -7.69
C TRP A 440 -1.50 -8.18 -7.97
N VAL A 441 -1.07 -8.22 -9.24
CA VAL A 441 0.33 -7.99 -9.64
C VAL A 441 0.49 -6.65 -10.35
N ASP A 442 1.62 -5.96 -10.16
CA ASP A 442 1.86 -4.61 -10.67
C ASP A 442 3.04 -4.53 -11.65
N ASN A 443 2.70 -4.42 -12.94
CA ASN A 443 3.69 -4.32 -13.99
C ASN A 443 4.34 -2.93 -14.07
N PHE A 444 3.67 -1.86 -13.63
CA PHE A 444 4.32 -0.55 -13.55
C PHE A 444 5.44 -0.56 -12.51
N ALA A 445 5.18 -1.10 -11.32
CA ALA A 445 6.20 -1.24 -10.29
C ALA A 445 7.35 -2.15 -10.74
N HIS A 446 7.05 -3.26 -11.42
CA HIS A 446 8.06 -4.17 -11.96
C HIS A 446 8.97 -3.51 -12.99
N ILE A 447 8.42 -2.80 -13.97
CA ILE A 447 9.22 -2.21 -15.05
C ILE A 447 10.06 -1.04 -14.56
N PHE A 448 9.47 -0.12 -13.81
CA PHE A 448 10.22 1.01 -13.28
C PHE A 448 11.21 0.56 -12.20
N GLY A 449 10.91 -0.49 -11.45
CA GLY A 449 11.85 -1.18 -10.58
C GLY A 449 13.02 -1.80 -11.35
N PHE A 450 12.76 -2.47 -12.47
CA PHE A 450 13.80 -3.02 -13.36
C PHE A 450 14.69 -1.91 -13.93
N ILE A 451 14.11 -0.84 -14.49
CA ILE A 451 14.85 0.29 -15.07
C ILE A 451 15.74 0.94 -14.00
N THR A 452 15.18 1.21 -12.82
CA THR A 452 15.91 1.81 -11.70
C THR A 452 17.01 0.88 -11.21
N GLY A 453 16.72 -0.42 -11.04
CA GLY A 453 17.70 -1.41 -10.64
C GLY A 453 18.85 -1.53 -11.63
N PHE A 454 18.59 -1.46 -12.94
CA PHE A 454 19.61 -1.45 -13.98
C PHE A 454 20.55 -0.23 -13.84
N LEU A 455 19.97 0.97 -13.69
CA LEU A 455 20.72 2.22 -13.52
C LEU A 455 21.55 2.22 -12.21
N VAL A 456 20.91 1.88 -11.08
CA VAL A 456 21.56 1.85 -9.76
C VAL A 456 22.66 0.78 -9.72
N SER A 457 22.47 -0.36 -10.37
CA SER A 457 23.48 -1.41 -10.48
C SER A 457 24.74 -0.92 -11.20
N TYR A 458 24.61 -0.22 -12.33
CA TYR A 458 25.75 0.40 -13.00
C TYR A 458 26.43 1.50 -12.17
N ALA A 459 25.68 2.19 -11.32
CA ALA A 459 26.25 3.22 -10.46
C ALA A 459 27.03 2.65 -9.25
N LEU A 460 26.54 1.57 -8.64
CA LEU A 460 27.04 1.10 -7.35
C LEU A 460 27.96 -0.13 -7.42
N LEU A 461 27.82 -0.99 -8.42
CA LEU A 461 28.54 -2.27 -8.44
C LEU A 461 30.04 -2.08 -8.72
N PRO A 462 30.90 -2.83 -8.01
CA PRO A 462 32.34 -2.70 -8.11
C PRO A 462 32.89 -3.37 -9.39
N PHE A 463 32.85 -2.67 -10.52
CA PHE A 463 33.46 -3.16 -11.76
C PHE A 463 34.99 -3.03 -11.78
N VAL A 464 35.72 -3.98 -12.35
CA VAL A 464 37.19 -3.88 -12.48
C VAL A 464 37.53 -3.11 -13.77
N ALA A 465 38.19 -1.96 -13.66
CA ALA A 465 38.69 -1.19 -14.81
C ALA A 465 40.22 -1.37 -14.94
N ILE A 466 40.69 -1.90 -16.07
CA ILE A 466 42.11 -2.17 -16.32
C ILE A 466 42.69 -1.01 -17.15
N GLY A 467 42.89 0.15 -16.52
CA GLY A 467 43.58 1.30 -17.12
C GLY A 467 43.02 2.69 -16.74
N PRO A 468 43.81 3.78 -16.90
CA PRO A 468 43.37 5.14 -16.57
C PRO A 468 42.25 5.65 -17.50
N TYR A 469 42.29 5.28 -18.78
CA TYR A 469 41.26 5.64 -19.77
C TYR A 469 39.92 4.93 -19.50
N ASP A 470 39.97 3.65 -19.11
CA ASP A 470 38.78 2.88 -18.72
C ASP A 470 38.21 3.35 -17.38
N ARG A 471 39.06 3.82 -16.45
CA ARG A 471 38.62 4.42 -15.19
C ARG A 471 37.81 5.69 -15.41
N ALA A 472 38.26 6.59 -16.28
CA ALA A 472 37.53 7.83 -16.58
C ALA A 472 36.15 7.55 -17.19
N ARG A 473 36.08 6.67 -18.20
CA ARG A 473 34.81 6.23 -18.81
C ARG A 473 33.87 5.60 -17.78
N LYS A 474 34.39 4.79 -16.87
CA LYS A 474 33.61 4.19 -15.78
C LYS A 474 33.04 5.24 -14.84
N VAL A 475 33.84 6.23 -14.43
CA VAL A 475 33.36 7.32 -13.56
C VAL A 475 32.25 8.10 -14.25
N VAL A 476 32.39 8.40 -15.54
CA VAL A 476 31.33 9.05 -16.33
C VAL A 476 30.07 8.20 -16.35
N LEU A 477 30.17 6.89 -16.61
CA LEU A 477 29.02 5.98 -16.59
C LEU A 477 28.31 5.95 -15.23
N VAL A 478 29.07 5.88 -14.13
CA VAL A 478 28.51 5.92 -12.77
C VAL A 478 27.70 7.19 -12.54
N TRP A 479 28.24 8.35 -12.89
CA TRP A 479 27.54 9.62 -12.74
C TRP A 479 26.31 9.72 -13.65
N VAL A 480 26.42 9.31 -14.92
CA VAL A 480 25.29 9.31 -15.85
C VAL A 480 24.16 8.43 -15.32
N CYS A 481 24.46 7.22 -14.86
CA CYS A 481 23.46 6.32 -14.31
C CYS A 481 22.85 6.82 -12.99
N ALA A 482 23.67 7.37 -12.08
CA ALA A 482 23.20 7.93 -10.82
C ALA A 482 22.30 9.16 -11.03
N VAL A 483 22.70 10.07 -11.92
CA VAL A 483 21.89 11.24 -12.31
C VAL A 483 20.62 10.82 -13.01
N SER A 484 20.66 9.82 -13.89
CA SER A 484 19.47 9.31 -14.58
C SER A 484 18.49 8.65 -13.61
N ALA A 485 18.97 7.84 -12.66
CA ALA A 485 18.11 7.22 -11.64
C ALA A 485 17.46 8.26 -10.72
N THR A 486 18.23 9.26 -10.30
CA THR A 486 17.72 10.37 -9.48
C THR A 486 16.74 11.22 -10.28
N GLY A 487 17.07 11.54 -11.53
CA GLY A 487 16.21 12.28 -12.46
C GLY A 487 14.89 11.56 -12.73
N LEU A 488 14.90 10.23 -12.87
CA LEU A 488 13.70 9.42 -13.00
C LEU A 488 12.81 9.52 -11.75
N LEU A 489 13.38 9.38 -10.55
CA LEU A 489 12.63 9.54 -9.30
C LEU A 489 12.04 10.95 -9.19
N CYS A 490 12.84 11.99 -9.42
CA CYS A 490 12.39 13.38 -9.37
C CYS A 490 11.28 13.65 -10.40
N LEU A 491 11.40 13.12 -11.62
CA LEU A 491 10.38 13.22 -12.66
C LEU A 491 9.09 12.54 -12.23
N LEU A 492 9.14 11.32 -11.70
CA LEU A 492 7.95 10.61 -11.23
C LEU A 492 7.26 11.34 -10.07
N VAL A 493 8.03 11.86 -9.11
CA VAL A 493 7.48 12.68 -8.02
C VAL A 493 6.87 13.98 -8.55
N ALA A 494 7.53 14.65 -9.50
CA ALA A 494 6.99 15.85 -10.13
C ALA A 494 5.68 15.56 -10.89
N LEU A 495 5.65 14.49 -11.69
CA LEU A 495 4.45 14.06 -12.41
C LEU A 495 3.32 13.66 -11.45
N PHE A 496 3.65 12.98 -10.34
CA PHE A 496 2.69 12.58 -9.32
C PHE A 496 1.92 13.78 -8.72
N TYR A 497 2.58 14.92 -8.55
CA TYR A 497 1.94 16.14 -8.05
C TYR A 497 1.38 17.06 -9.15
N ALA A 498 2.06 17.18 -10.29
CA ALA A 498 1.73 18.17 -11.32
C ALA A 498 0.78 17.64 -12.40
N ALA A 499 0.94 16.39 -12.84
CA ALA A 499 0.21 15.81 -13.97
C ALA A 499 -0.21 14.36 -13.69
N PRO A 500 -1.06 14.13 -12.69
CA PRO A 500 -1.55 12.80 -12.37
C PRO A 500 -2.39 12.17 -13.48
N ALA A 501 -2.04 10.93 -13.85
CA ALA A 501 -2.78 10.13 -14.83
C ALA A 501 -4.05 9.54 -14.19
N TYR A 502 -5.09 10.35 -14.01
CA TYR A 502 -6.38 9.89 -13.47
C TYR A 502 -7.18 9.02 -14.47
N GLU A 503 -6.85 9.10 -15.76
CA GLU A 503 -7.62 8.52 -16.87
C GLU A 503 -6.68 7.88 -17.89
N CYS A 504 -6.11 6.73 -17.54
CA CYS A 504 -5.40 5.89 -18.50
C CYS A 504 -6.09 4.54 -18.59
N THR A 505 -7.11 4.45 -19.45
CA THR A 505 -7.84 3.20 -19.71
C THR A 505 -6.92 2.11 -20.24
N VAL A 506 -5.93 2.47 -21.07
CA VAL A 506 -4.90 1.54 -21.58
C VAL A 506 -3.96 1.05 -20.47
N CYS A 507 -3.70 1.86 -19.44
CA CYS A 507 -2.83 1.48 -18.33
C CYS A 507 -3.44 0.36 -17.48
N ALA A 508 -4.77 0.29 -17.36
CA ALA A 508 -5.43 -0.79 -16.62
C ALA A 508 -5.15 -2.16 -17.25
N TYR A 509 -5.17 -2.26 -18.58
CA TYR A 509 -4.86 -3.50 -19.32
C TYR A 509 -3.39 -3.92 -19.20
N PHE A 510 -2.51 -2.98 -18.86
CA PHE A 510 -1.10 -3.26 -18.65
C PHE A 510 -0.85 -4.06 -17.35
N ASN A 511 -1.69 -3.86 -16.34
CA ASN A 511 -1.63 -4.55 -15.06
C ASN A 511 -2.55 -5.78 -14.99
N CYS A 512 -3.61 -5.84 -15.81
CA CYS A 512 -4.54 -6.97 -15.74
C CYS A 512 -5.29 -7.18 -17.06
N LEU A 513 -5.22 -8.39 -17.61
CA LEU A 513 -6.04 -8.79 -18.76
C LEU A 513 -7.36 -9.41 -18.26
N PRO A 514 -8.54 -8.91 -18.65
CA PRO A 514 -9.83 -9.43 -18.19
C PRO A 514 -10.15 -10.78 -18.85
N LEU A 515 -9.51 -11.85 -18.37
CA LEU A 515 -9.69 -13.21 -18.88
C LEU A 515 -11.01 -13.85 -18.44
N ALA A 516 -11.64 -13.34 -17.37
CA ALA A 516 -13.00 -13.69 -16.94
C ALA A 516 -13.70 -12.47 -16.31
N PRO A 517 -15.04 -12.50 -16.14
CA PRO A 517 -15.79 -11.42 -15.48
C PRO A 517 -15.21 -11.13 -14.09
N ASP A 518 -15.12 -9.85 -13.74
CA ASP A 518 -14.67 -9.33 -12.43
C ASP A 518 -13.22 -9.63 -12.00
N MET A 519 -12.43 -10.40 -12.76
CA MET A 519 -11.03 -10.71 -12.42
C MET A 519 -10.14 -9.47 -12.36
N CYS A 520 -10.39 -8.51 -13.25
CA CYS A 520 -9.71 -7.22 -13.30
C CYS A 520 -10.63 -6.08 -12.90
N ALA A 521 -11.75 -6.38 -12.24
CA ALA A 521 -12.53 -5.32 -11.63
C ALA A 521 -11.57 -4.54 -10.73
N SER A 522 -11.42 -3.25 -11.03
CA SER A 522 -10.78 -2.32 -10.10
C SER A 522 -11.39 -2.52 -8.71
N GLN A 523 -10.70 -2.12 -7.63
CA GLN A 523 -11.27 -2.08 -6.27
C GLN A 523 -12.38 -0.99 -6.15
N ASP A 524 -13.32 -1.01 -7.10
CA ASP A 524 -14.42 -0.14 -7.46
C ASP A 524 -14.18 1.37 -7.43
N VAL A 525 -13.99 1.92 -8.63
CA VAL A 525 -14.47 3.27 -8.97
C VAL A 525 -15.95 3.18 -9.35
N HIS A 526 -16.78 2.65 -8.45
CA HIS A 526 -18.18 3.02 -8.42
C HIS A 526 -18.37 3.92 -7.21
N LEU A 527 -17.98 5.19 -7.37
CA LEU A 527 -18.63 6.26 -6.64
C LEU A 527 -20.09 6.27 -7.12
N ARG A 528 -20.89 5.27 -6.71
CA ARG A 528 -22.34 5.33 -6.87
C ARG A 528 -22.73 6.69 -6.29
N GLN A 529 -23.29 7.56 -7.14
CA GLN A 529 -24.11 8.61 -6.61
C GLN A 529 -25.16 7.89 -5.73
N PRO A 530 -25.49 8.39 -4.53
CA PRO A 530 -26.43 7.71 -3.64
C PRO A 530 -27.85 7.53 -4.20
N ASP A 531 -28.09 7.83 -5.48
CA ASP A 531 -29.38 7.74 -6.13
C ASP A 531 -29.15 7.00 -7.45
N GLY A 532 -29.88 5.92 -7.69
CA GLY A 532 -29.81 5.12 -8.91
C GLY A 532 -30.14 5.92 -10.17
N VAL A 533 -29.11 6.53 -10.75
CA VAL A 533 -28.92 6.85 -12.18
C VAL A 533 -27.47 6.58 -12.54
#